data_AF-A0A1V4Z5Z7-F1
#
_entry.id   AF-A0A1V4Z5Z7-F1
#
_cell.length_a   1.000
_cell.length_b   1.000
_cell.length_c   1.000
_cell.angle_alpha   90.00
_cell.angle_beta   90.00
_cell.angle_gamma   90.00
#
_symmetry.space_group_name_H-M   'P 1'
#
loop_
_entity.id
_entity.type
_entity.pdbx_description
1 polymer ?
#
loop_
_entity_poly.entity_id
_entity_poly.type
_entity_poly.pdbx_seq_one_letter_code
_entity_poly.pdbx_strand_id
1 'polypeptide(L)'
;MSRIRTAVELFLNLFRKPVTVHESYGYLPDTYRSLPRRDAERCTGCGACYERCSSGATRLTDRDDRRTVSVDGYNCIYCGRCADVCPEKALALSFEGMAPPKDDVERLGRIDLNRYAGEDAPREDTTLTLQRCSICGEIMPVTEKYLEVIRRRTLDNLQPDTAKLIDKDMEKYLTACIACRQKNSLIWGTHPRKWVRAPAEEPAK
;
A
#
# COMPACT_ATOMS: atom_id res chain seq x y z
N MET A 1 -49.60 -14.70 -33.01
CA MET A 1 -48.90 -15.76 -32.25
C MET A 1 -48.06 -15.23 -31.08
N SER A 2 -47.25 -14.17 -31.24
CA SER A 2 -46.41 -13.63 -30.15
C SER A 2 -47.17 -13.20 -28.88
N ARG A 3 -48.31 -12.50 -29.00
CA ARG A 3 -49.08 -12.02 -27.84
C ARG A 3 -49.72 -13.12 -26.98
N ILE A 4 -50.09 -14.24 -27.59
CA ILE A 4 -50.71 -15.39 -26.88
C ILE A 4 -49.65 -16.09 -26.03
N ARG A 5 -48.45 -16.30 -26.59
CA ARG A 5 -47.34 -16.90 -25.86
C ARG A 5 -46.94 -16.06 -24.64
N THR A 6 -46.87 -14.74 -24.79
CA THR A 6 -46.59 -13.82 -23.67
C THR A 6 -47.68 -13.88 -22.60
N ALA A 7 -48.96 -13.93 -22.98
CA ALA A 7 -50.07 -14.05 -22.02
C ALA A 7 -50.00 -15.37 -21.23
N VAL A 8 -49.66 -16.48 -21.90
CA VAL A 8 -49.46 -17.79 -21.26
C VAL A 8 -48.25 -17.77 -20.31
N GLU A 9 -47.11 -17.23 -20.73
CA GLU A 9 -45.93 -17.10 -19.86
C GLU A 9 -46.19 -16.21 -18.63
N LEU A 10 -46.96 -15.13 -18.81
CA LEU A 10 -47.33 -14.22 -17.71
C LEU A 10 -48.25 -14.92 -16.69
N PHE A 11 -49.24 -15.66 -17.19
CA PHE A 11 -50.12 -16.45 -16.35
C PHE A 11 -49.36 -17.54 -15.58
N LEU A 12 -48.44 -18.25 -16.25
CA LEU A 12 -47.58 -19.25 -15.60
C LEU A 12 -46.64 -18.64 -14.55
N ASN A 13 -46.14 -17.43 -14.77
CA ASN A 13 -45.28 -16.72 -13.80
C ASN A 13 -46.02 -16.29 -12.53
N LEU A 14 -47.34 -16.07 -12.58
CA LEU A 14 -48.14 -15.72 -11.39
C LEU A 14 -48.10 -16.80 -10.31
N PHE A 15 -47.91 -18.06 -10.73
CA PHE A 15 -47.83 -19.22 -9.83
C PHE A 15 -46.41 -19.60 -9.43
N ARG A 16 -45.39 -18.88 -9.90
CA ARG A 16 -44.00 -19.08 -9.45
C ARG A 16 -43.75 -18.26 -8.20
N LYS A 17 -42.90 -18.79 -7.30
CA LYS A 17 -42.44 -18.03 -6.13
C LYS A 17 -41.71 -16.76 -6.61
N PRO A 18 -41.92 -15.61 -5.94
CA PRO A 18 -41.24 -14.38 -6.31
C PRO A 18 -39.73 -14.54 -6.08
N VAL A 19 -38.93 -14.05 -7.04
CA VAL A 19 -37.47 -14.00 -6.93
C VAL A 19 -37.02 -12.87 -6.01
N THR A 20 -37.93 -11.95 -5.67
CA THR A 20 -37.65 -10.84 -4.76
C THR A 20 -37.30 -11.36 -3.38
N VAL A 21 -36.10 -11.06 -2.92
CA VAL A 21 -35.70 -11.22 -1.53
C VAL A 21 -36.31 -10.10 -0.70
N HIS A 22 -36.87 -10.42 0.46
CA HIS A 22 -37.43 -9.43 1.39
C HIS A 22 -36.37 -8.77 2.28
N GLU A 23 -35.17 -9.32 2.31
CA GLU A 23 -34.10 -8.88 3.17
C GLU A 23 -33.13 -7.94 2.43
N SER A 24 -32.56 -6.98 3.16
CA SER A 24 -31.57 -6.02 2.66
C SER A 24 -30.19 -6.62 2.42
N TYR A 25 -30.04 -7.95 2.49
CA TYR A 25 -28.77 -8.65 2.35
C TYR A 25 -28.74 -9.62 1.18
N GLY A 26 -27.54 -9.76 0.60
CA GLY A 26 -27.23 -10.74 -0.42
C GLY A 26 -25.94 -11.46 -0.08
N TYR A 27 -25.73 -12.64 -0.68
CA TYR A 27 -24.46 -13.35 -0.60
C TYR A 27 -23.39 -12.57 -1.39
N LEU A 28 -22.42 -11.99 -0.69
CA LEU A 28 -21.27 -11.36 -1.32
C LEU A 28 -20.18 -12.42 -1.46
N PRO A 29 -19.67 -12.67 -2.68
CA PRO A 29 -18.58 -13.60 -2.85
C PRO A 29 -17.32 -13.08 -2.17
N ASP A 30 -16.43 -13.98 -1.77
CA ASP A 30 -15.12 -13.63 -1.18
C ASP A 30 -14.29 -12.69 -2.08
N THR A 31 -14.57 -12.70 -3.40
CA THR A 31 -13.92 -11.85 -4.40
C THR A 31 -14.55 -10.47 -4.55
N TYR A 32 -15.56 -10.12 -3.75
CA TYR A 32 -16.18 -8.80 -3.81
C TYR A 32 -15.19 -7.72 -3.39
N ARG A 33 -15.12 -6.64 -4.17
CA ARG A 33 -14.19 -5.54 -3.93
C ARG A 33 -14.84 -4.47 -3.06
N SER A 34 -14.37 -4.38 -1.82
CA SER A 34 -14.73 -3.32 -0.87
C SER A 34 -13.77 -2.13 -0.94
N LEU A 35 -13.99 -1.12 -0.09
CA LEU A 35 -13.05 -0.02 0.10
C LEU A 35 -11.67 -0.59 0.47
N PRO A 36 -10.58 -0.18 -0.22
CA PRO A 36 -9.25 -0.68 0.09
C PRO A 36 -8.87 -0.40 1.54
N ARG A 37 -8.57 -1.45 2.31
CA ARG A 37 -8.04 -1.37 3.67
C ARG A 37 -6.54 -1.60 3.69
N ARG A 38 -5.83 -0.85 4.54
CA ARG A 38 -4.38 -0.86 4.58
C ARG A 38 -3.87 -1.41 5.91
N ASP A 39 -3.06 -2.45 5.82
CA ASP A 39 -2.25 -2.92 6.93
C ASP A 39 -1.13 -1.89 7.20
N ALA A 40 -1.25 -1.17 8.32
CA ALA A 40 -0.30 -0.14 8.74
C ALA A 40 1.08 -0.71 9.11
N GLU A 41 1.15 -1.97 9.54
CA GLU A 41 2.40 -2.64 9.87
C GLU A 41 3.21 -2.93 8.61
N ARG A 42 2.55 -3.43 7.58
CA ARG A 42 3.18 -3.77 6.28
C ARG A 42 3.38 -2.59 5.36
N CYS A 43 2.60 -1.51 5.51
CA CYS A 43 2.73 -0.34 4.66
C CYS A 43 4.09 0.37 4.87
N THR A 44 4.83 0.55 3.79
CA THR A 44 6.09 1.31 3.78
C THR A 44 5.91 2.76 3.34
N GLY A 45 4.75 3.18 2.85
CA GLY A 45 4.57 4.54 2.32
C GLY A 45 5.39 4.80 1.04
N CYS A 46 5.66 3.76 0.25
CA CYS A 46 6.42 3.84 -1.01
C CYS A 46 5.72 4.62 -2.14
N GLY A 47 4.41 4.87 -2.02
CA GLY A 47 3.65 5.63 -3.03
C GLY A 47 3.19 4.84 -4.27
N ALA A 48 3.51 3.54 -4.40
CA ALA A 48 3.11 2.76 -5.57
C ALA A 48 1.58 2.75 -5.83
N CYS A 49 0.77 2.74 -4.78
CA CYS A 49 -0.69 2.82 -4.89
C CYS A 49 -1.19 4.21 -5.33
N TYR A 50 -0.49 5.28 -4.94
CA TYR A 50 -0.78 6.64 -5.35
C TYR A 50 -0.55 6.80 -6.86
N GLU A 51 0.63 6.41 -7.34
CA GLU A 51 1.03 6.50 -8.76
C GLU A 51 0.10 5.74 -9.72
N ARG A 52 -0.57 4.68 -9.24
CA ARG A 52 -1.39 3.79 -10.06
C ARG A 52 -2.90 4.05 -9.93
N CYS A 53 -3.30 5.00 -9.10
CA CYS A 53 -4.70 5.31 -8.87
C CYS A 53 -5.26 6.18 -10.02
N SER A 54 -6.00 5.56 -10.95
CA SER A 54 -6.58 6.27 -12.10
C SER A 54 -7.66 7.29 -11.72
N SER A 55 -8.31 7.13 -10.56
CA SER A 55 -9.37 8.05 -10.10
C SER A 55 -8.86 9.15 -9.17
N GLY A 56 -7.57 9.18 -8.82
CA GLY A 56 -7.02 10.15 -7.87
C GLY A 56 -7.52 9.99 -6.42
N ALA A 57 -8.16 8.86 -6.10
CA ALA A 57 -8.65 8.57 -4.76
C ALA A 57 -7.54 8.40 -3.72
N THR A 58 -6.39 7.86 -4.13
CA THR A 58 -5.23 7.73 -3.25
C THR A 58 -4.45 9.03 -3.25
N ARG A 59 -3.98 9.49 -2.08
CA ARG A 59 -3.05 10.62 -1.94
C ARG A 59 -1.87 10.24 -1.06
N LEU A 60 -0.72 10.83 -1.37
CA LEU A 60 0.50 10.77 -0.57
C LEU A 60 0.87 12.19 -0.18
N THR A 61 0.94 12.47 1.12
CA THR A 61 1.23 13.81 1.63
C THR A 61 2.26 13.73 2.73
N ASP A 62 3.31 14.53 2.62
CA ASP A 62 4.32 14.70 3.65
C ASP A 62 4.07 16.02 4.38
N ARG A 63 4.00 15.96 5.71
CA ARG A 63 3.89 17.12 6.60
C ARG A 63 4.80 16.88 7.80
N ASP A 64 5.67 17.84 8.07
CA ASP A 64 6.69 17.73 9.10
C ASP A 64 7.50 16.43 8.92
N ASP A 65 7.61 15.60 9.96
CA ASP A 65 8.28 14.29 9.93
C ASP A 65 7.32 13.12 9.71
N ARG A 66 6.16 13.38 9.09
CA ARG A 66 5.14 12.36 8.85
C ARG A 66 4.73 12.31 7.39
N ARG A 67 4.58 11.10 6.88
CA ARG A 67 3.98 10.78 5.60
C ARG A 67 2.63 10.13 5.82
N THR A 68 1.58 10.69 5.25
CA THR A 68 0.23 10.14 5.27
C THR A 68 -0.15 9.63 3.89
N VAL A 69 -0.54 8.35 3.83
CA VAL A 69 -1.16 7.71 2.67
C VAL A 69 -2.66 7.62 2.93
N SER A 70 -3.48 8.31 2.14
CA SER A 70 -4.95 8.33 2.30
C SER A 70 -5.66 7.71 1.09
N VAL A 71 -6.77 7.02 1.31
CA VAL A 71 -7.74 6.67 0.26
C VAL A 71 -9.06 7.35 0.55
N ASP A 72 -9.52 8.17 -0.39
CA ASP A 72 -10.85 8.78 -0.36
C ASP A 72 -11.86 7.87 -1.07
N GLY A 73 -12.77 7.27 -0.30
CA GLY A 73 -13.77 6.35 -0.78
C GLY A 73 -14.85 6.98 -1.66
N TYR A 74 -15.04 8.31 -1.61
CA TYR A 74 -15.94 8.98 -2.56
C TYR A 74 -15.35 9.04 -3.97
N ASN A 75 -14.02 9.14 -4.07
CA ASN A 75 -13.31 9.16 -5.34
C ASN A 75 -12.87 7.74 -5.77
N CYS A 76 -13.01 6.74 -4.90
CA CYS A 76 -12.58 5.38 -5.19
C CYS A 76 -13.56 4.68 -6.14
N ILE A 77 -13.04 4.12 -7.24
CA ILE A 77 -13.82 3.34 -8.21
C ILE A 77 -13.69 1.82 -8.01
N TYR A 78 -13.13 1.38 -6.89
CA TYR A 78 -13.02 -0.04 -6.49
C TYR A 78 -12.35 -0.97 -7.52
N CYS A 79 -11.41 -0.43 -8.32
CA CYS A 79 -10.78 -1.19 -9.42
C CYS A 79 -9.75 -2.24 -8.95
N GLY A 80 -9.25 -2.14 -7.72
CA GLY A 80 -8.28 -3.09 -7.14
C GLY A 80 -6.81 -2.87 -7.51
N ARG A 81 -6.49 -1.95 -8.43
CA ARG A 81 -5.11 -1.71 -8.89
C ARG A 81 -4.12 -1.38 -7.77
N CYS A 82 -4.57 -0.69 -6.73
CA CYS A 82 -3.72 -0.35 -5.60
C CYS A 82 -3.26 -1.58 -4.79
N ALA A 83 -4.07 -2.62 -4.70
CA ALA A 83 -3.70 -3.90 -4.08
C ALA A 83 -2.72 -4.67 -4.97
N ASP A 84 -2.98 -4.73 -6.29
CA ASP A 84 -2.14 -5.45 -7.26
C ASP A 84 -0.69 -4.95 -7.28
N VAL A 85 -0.50 -3.62 -7.20
CA VAL A 85 0.82 -2.99 -7.35
C VAL A 85 1.57 -2.83 -6.02
N CYS A 86 0.95 -3.20 -4.90
CA CYS A 86 1.57 -3.04 -3.59
C CYS A 86 2.68 -4.09 -3.39
N PRO A 87 3.97 -3.70 -3.32
CA PRO A 87 5.05 -4.67 -3.21
C PRO A 87 5.05 -5.43 -1.88
N GLU A 88 4.51 -4.82 -0.81
CA GLU A 88 4.38 -5.45 0.50
C GLU A 88 3.04 -6.19 0.68
N LYS A 89 2.14 -6.16 -0.31
CA LYS A 89 0.75 -6.64 -0.21
C LYS A 89 0.04 -6.12 1.05
N ALA A 90 0.25 -4.82 1.34
CA ALA A 90 -0.32 -4.13 2.50
C ALA A 90 -1.75 -3.61 2.25
N LEU A 91 -2.25 -3.70 1.02
CA LEU A 91 -3.60 -3.27 0.66
C LEU A 91 -4.44 -4.47 0.24
N ALA A 92 -5.66 -4.54 0.74
CA ALA A 92 -6.65 -5.53 0.35
C ALA A 92 -8.01 -4.86 0.11
N LEU A 93 -8.75 -5.34 -0.89
CA LEU A 93 -10.15 -4.96 -1.13
C LEU A 93 -11.04 -6.12 -0.66
N SER A 94 -10.90 -6.53 0.60
CA SER A 94 -11.72 -7.58 1.21
C SER A 94 -12.60 -6.99 2.31
N PHE A 95 -13.67 -7.70 2.64
CA PHE A 95 -14.47 -7.41 3.83
C PHE A 95 -13.88 -8.06 5.09
N GLU A 96 -12.61 -8.49 5.15
CA GLU A 96 -12.08 -9.08 6.39
C GLU A 96 -12.22 -8.08 7.56
N GLY A 97 -13.18 -8.36 8.47
CA GLY A 97 -13.67 -7.45 9.52
C GLY A 97 -15.17 -7.10 9.45
N MET A 98 -15.79 -7.22 8.27
CA MET A 98 -17.24 -7.12 8.02
C MET A 98 -17.83 -8.41 7.45
N ALA A 99 -16.96 -9.30 6.96
CA ALA A 99 -17.27 -10.67 6.58
C ALA A 99 -17.66 -11.41 7.85
N PRO A 100 -18.91 -11.86 7.94
CA PRO A 100 -19.37 -12.53 9.15
C PRO A 100 -18.69 -13.88 9.30
N PRO A 101 -18.59 -14.43 10.52
CA PRO A 101 -17.90 -15.69 10.77
C PRO A 101 -18.40 -16.77 9.81
N LYS A 102 -17.48 -17.56 9.23
CA LYS A 102 -17.77 -18.60 8.23
C LYS A 102 -18.77 -19.66 8.72
N ASP A 103 -18.91 -19.75 10.04
CA ASP A 103 -19.74 -20.73 10.74
C ASP A 103 -21.13 -20.16 11.10
N ASP A 104 -21.29 -18.82 11.02
CA ASP A 104 -22.53 -18.09 11.29
C ASP A 104 -23.16 -17.68 9.95
N VAL A 105 -23.81 -18.63 9.27
CA VAL A 105 -24.57 -18.38 8.03
C VAL A 105 -25.66 -17.31 8.23
N GLU A 106 -26.13 -17.10 9.48
CA GLU A 106 -27.05 -16.03 9.86
C GLU A 106 -26.43 -14.64 9.97
N ARG A 107 -25.12 -14.56 10.25
CA ARG A 107 -24.42 -13.28 10.23
C ARG A 107 -23.92 -12.96 8.84
N LEU A 108 -23.54 -13.97 8.02
CA LEU A 108 -23.01 -13.91 6.63
C LEU A 108 -23.94 -13.15 5.69
N GLY A 109 -23.96 -11.81 5.79
CA GLY A 109 -24.65 -10.97 4.83
C GLY A 109 -25.19 -9.66 5.37
N ARG A 110 -25.21 -9.38 6.67
CA ARG A 110 -25.84 -8.14 7.19
C ARG A 110 -24.96 -6.90 6.99
N ILE A 111 -24.75 -6.50 5.73
CA ILE A 111 -24.33 -5.14 5.40
C ILE A 111 -25.60 -4.31 5.26
N ASP A 112 -25.82 -3.40 6.20
CA ASP A 112 -26.91 -2.44 6.10
C ASP A 112 -26.61 -1.47 4.94
N LEU A 113 -27.34 -1.63 3.84
CA LEU A 113 -27.24 -0.77 2.64
C LEU A 113 -27.60 0.69 2.95
N ASN A 114 -28.29 0.97 4.06
CA ASN A 114 -28.61 2.32 4.53
C ASN A 114 -27.55 2.90 5.50
N ARG A 115 -26.48 2.17 5.81
CA ARG A 115 -25.39 2.68 6.67
C ARG A 115 -24.66 3.87 6.06
N TYR A 116 -24.76 4.08 4.74
CA TYR A 116 -24.20 5.22 4.03
C TYR A 116 -24.90 6.56 4.29
N ALA A 117 -25.99 6.59 5.06
CA ALA A 117 -26.75 7.83 5.28
C ALA A 117 -26.23 8.74 6.42
N GLY A 118 -25.20 8.35 7.18
CA GLY A 118 -24.82 9.12 8.37
C GLY A 118 -23.37 9.03 8.88
N GLU A 119 -22.45 8.38 8.17
CA GLU A 119 -21.04 8.30 8.59
C GLU A 119 -20.15 9.17 7.69
N ASP A 120 -19.10 9.76 8.27
CA ASP A 120 -18.07 10.54 7.56
C ASP A 120 -17.59 9.83 6.28
N ALA A 121 -17.09 10.61 5.32
CA ALA A 121 -16.50 10.11 4.07
C ALA A 121 -15.71 8.81 4.30
N PRO A 122 -16.00 7.69 3.59
CA PRO A 122 -15.27 6.44 3.79
C PRO A 122 -13.80 6.65 3.45
N ARG A 123 -12.96 6.89 4.47
CA ARG A 123 -11.58 7.34 4.32
C ARG A 123 -10.64 6.42 5.07
N GLU A 124 -9.56 6.01 4.41
CA GLU A 124 -8.53 5.12 4.95
C GLU A 124 -7.17 5.83 4.98
N ASP A 125 -6.77 6.29 6.16
CA ASP A 125 -5.52 7.03 6.37
C ASP A 125 -4.50 6.17 7.13
N THR A 126 -3.27 6.13 6.62
CA THR A 126 -2.13 5.52 7.31
C THR A 126 -0.99 6.51 7.36
N THR A 127 -0.51 6.79 8.57
CA THR A 127 0.57 7.74 8.81
C THR A 127 1.83 7.01 9.23
N LEU A 128 2.97 7.41 8.65
CA LEU A 128 4.27 6.80 8.81
C LEU A 128 5.29 7.89 9.15
N THR A 129 6.28 7.56 9.97
CA THR A 129 7.36 8.49 10.33
C THR A 129 8.41 8.55 9.23
N LEU A 130 8.80 9.76 8.86
CA LEU A 130 9.90 10.05 7.97
C LEU A 130 11.23 10.02 8.73
N GLN A 131 12.27 9.56 8.07
CA GLN A 131 13.60 9.47 8.65
C GLN A 131 14.30 10.82 8.66
N ARG A 132 15.19 11.03 9.63
CA ARG A 132 16.05 12.21 9.72
C ARG A 132 17.49 11.84 9.41
N CYS A 133 18.22 12.78 8.80
CA CYS A 133 19.63 12.62 8.54
C CYS A 133 20.41 12.54 9.87
N SER A 134 21.24 11.51 10.03
CA SER A 134 22.10 11.31 11.21
C SER A 134 23.18 12.40 11.40
N ILE A 135 23.48 13.18 10.35
CA ILE A 135 24.51 14.23 10.38
C ILE A 135 23.91 15.62 10.58
N CYS A 136 22.96 16.03 9.74
CA CYS A 136 22.40 17.39 9.77
C CYS A 136 21.02 17.49 10.44
N GLY A 137 20.34 16.38 10.72
CA GLY A 137 19.00 16.37 11.29
C GLY A 137 17.86 16.73 10.34
N GLU A 138 18.15 17.09 9.08
CA GLU A 138 17.13 17.35 8.07
C GLU A 138 16.25 16.13 7.81
N ILE A 139 14.96 16.39 7.54
CA ILE A 139 13.98 15.36 7.23
C ILE A 139 14.23 14.84 5.82
N MET A 140 14.34 13.52 5.69
CA MET A 140 14.45 12.84 4.41
C MET A 140 13.05 12.38 3.96
N PRO A 141 12.69 12.52 2.67
CA PRO A 141 11.35 12.16 2.15
C PRO A 141 11.18 10.64 1.96
N VAL A 142 11.68 9.86 2.91
CA VAL A 142 11.65 8.40 2.96
C VAL A 142 11.26 7.95 4.36
N THR A 143 10.46 6.90 4.44
CA THR A 143 10.06 6.30 5.72
C THR A 143 11.10 5.28 6.17
N GLU A 144 11.14 5.01 7.47
CA GLU A 144 12.01 3.99 8.06
C GLU A 144 11.77 2.61 7.46
N LYS A 145 10.50 2.18 7.46
CA LYS A 145 10.06 0.90 6.91
C LYS A 145 10.46 0.73 5.44
N TYR A 146 10.46 1.80 4.65
CA TYR A 146 10.87 1.74 3.26
C TYR A 146 12.36 1.44 3.12
N LEU A 147 13.21 2.09 3.93
CA LEU A 147 14.65 1.84 3.92
C LEU A 147 15.00 0.43 4.41
N GLU A 148 14.31 -0.06 5.44
CA GLU A 148 14.46 -1.44 5.94
C GLU A 148 14.14 -2.47 4.86
N VAL A 149 13.01 -2.30 4.16
CA VAL A 149 12.60 -3.18 3.07
C VAL A 149 13.58 -3.13 1.91
N ILE A 150 14.09 -1.95 1.54
CA ILE A 150 15.14 -1.81 0.52
C ILE A 150 16.40 -2.55 0.94
N ARG A 151 16.87 -2.36 2.19
CA ARG A 151 18.07 -3.04 2.71
C ARG A 151 17.91 -4.55 2.62
N ARG A 152 16.83 -5.08 3.20
CA ARG A 152 16.52 -6.52 3.16
C ARG A 152 16.52 -7.06 1.72
N ARG A 153 15.71 -6.46 0.84
CA ARG A 153 15.61 -6.90 -0.57
C ARG A 153 16.94 -6.81 -1.32
N THR A 154 17.74 -5.79 -1.05
CA THR A 154 19.04 -5.64 -1.72
C THR A 154 19.97 -6.78 -1.30
N LEU A 155 20.06 -7.06 0.00
CA LEU A 155 20.93 -8.11 0.53
C LEU A 155 20.49 -9.51 0.10
N ASP A 156 19.17 -9.77 0.07
CA ASP A 156 18.61 -11.06 -0.34
C ASP A 156 18.91 -11.40 -1.82
N ASN A 157 19.13 -10.39 -2.66
CA ASN A 157 19.38 -10.56 -4.11
C ASN A 157 20.87 -10.53 -4.48
N LEU A 158 21.78 -10.38 -3.51
CA LEU A 158 23.22 -10.31 -3.74
C LEU A 158 23.91 -11.63 -3.40
N GLN A 159 25.08 -11.87 -4.02
CA GLN A 159 25.95 -12.96 -3.59
C GLN A 159 26.44 -12.72 -2.15
N PRO A 160 26.64 -13.77 -1.33
CA PRO A 160 26.92 -13.62 0.11
C PRO A 160 28.12 -12.72 0.44
N ASP A 161 29.20 -12.82 -0.32
CA ASP A 161 30.41 -12.01 -0.07
C ASP A 161 30.19 -10.54 -0.46
N THR A 162 29.47 -10.29 -1.56
CA THR A 162 29.08 -8.94 -1.98
C THR A 162 28.08 -8.33 -1.00
N ALA A 163 27.12 -9.12 -0.49
CA ALA A 163 26.14 -8.69 0.48
C ALA A 163 26.82 -8.18 1.76
N LYS A 164 27.82 -8.89 2.29
CA LYS A 164 28.60 -8.44 3.47
C LYS A 164 29.31 -7.10 3.25
N LEU A 165 29.92 -6.92 2.07
CA LEU A 165 30.60 -5.68 1.72
C LEU A 165 29.60 -4.52 1.63
N ILE A 166 28.49 -4.74 0.94
CA ILE A 166 27.46 -3.73 0.73
C ILE A 166 26.77 -3.38 2.04
N ASP A 167 26.47 -4.36 2.90
CA ASP A 167 25.76 -4.12 4.16
C ASP A 167 26.49 -3.12 5.06
N LYS A 168 27.82 -3.23 5.15
CA LYS A 168 28.67 -2.30 5.89
C LYS A 168 28.59 -0.86 5.37
N ASP A 169 28.39 -0.69 4.07
CA ASP A 169 28.26 0.63 3.46
C ASP A 169 26.81 1.13 3.49
N MET A 170 25.81 0.24 3.45
CA MET A 170 24.38 0.60 3.48
C MET A 170 24.00 1.35 4.76
N GLU A 171 24.55 1.00 5.91
CA GLU A 171 24.29 1.71 7.17
C GLU A 171 24.59 3.21 7.06
N LYS A 172 25.70 3.57 6.40
CA LYS A 172 26.10 4.97 6.16
C LYS A 172 25.20 5.64 5.12
N TYR A 173 24.80 4.90 4.08
CA TYR A 173 24.00 5.45 2.99
C TYR A 173 22.54 5.66 3.36
N LEU A 174 21.94 4.79 4.16
CA LEU A 174 20.51 4.84 4.48
C LEU A 174 20.20 5.87 5.58
N THR A 175 21.16 6.18 6.45
CA THR A 175 20.97 7.07 7.60
C THR A 175 21.27 8.55 7.32
N ALA A 176 21.85 8.88 6.16
CA ALA A 176 22.28 10.25 5.84
C ALA A 176 21.66 10.79 4.55
N CYS A 177 21.36 12.09 4.51
CA CYS A 177 20.78 12.76 3.34
C CYS A 177 21.80 12.85 2.18
N ILE A 178 21.31 13.03 0.94
CA ILE A 178 22.16 13.11 -0.26
C ILE A 178 23.31 14.12 -0.10
N ALA A 179 23.03 15.31 0.42
CA ALA A 179 24.04 16.37 0.61
C ALA A 179 25.13 15.97 1.62
N CYS A 180 24.74 15.41 2.76
CA CYS A 180 25.67 14.91 3.78
C CYS A 180 26.52 13.74 3.26
N ARG A 181 25.93 12.82 2.48
CA ARG A 181 26.64 11.69 1.88
C ARG A 181 27.68 12.15 0.85
N GLN A 182 27.34 13.14 0.02
CA GLN A 182 28.29 13.70 -0.95
C GLN A 182 29.49 14.34 -0.26
N LYS A 183 29.27 15.16 0.78
CA LYS A 183 30.33 15.83 1.56
C LYS A 183 31.27 14.85 2.27
N ASN A 184 30.73 13.78 2.85
CA ASN A 184 31.50 12.82 3.63
C ASN A 184 32.00 11.61 2.82
N SER A 185 31.72 11.56 1.51
CA SER A 185 31.98 10.39 0.67
C SER A 185 33.45 9.95 0.65
N LEU A 186 34.39 10.91 0.68
CA LEU A 186 35.83 10.66 0.74
C LEU A 186 36.25 10.10 2.11
N ILE A 187 35.77 10.71 3.20
CA ILE A 187 36.08 10.32 4.58
C ILE A 187 35.57 8.89 4.86
N TRP A 188 34.40 8.55 4.36
CA TRP A 188 33.79 7.24 4.57
C TRP A 188 34.35 6.12 3.68
N GLY A 189 35.27 6.45 2.76
CA GLY A 189 35.79 5.48 1.80
C GLY A 189 34.72 4.97 0.83
N THR A 190 33.69 5.77 0.57
CA THR A 190 32.54 5.41 -0.29
C THR A 190 32.67 6.01 -1.69
N HIS A 191 33.49 7.03 -1.86
CA HIS A 191 33.70 7.69 -3.15
C HIS A 191 34.48 6.80 -4.15
N PRO A 192 34.07 6.70 -5.44
CA PRO A 192 34.75 5.88 -6.46
C PRO A 192 36.25 6.19 -6.63
N ARG A 193 36.67 7.41 -6.32
CA ARG A 193 38.09 7.85 -6.31
C ARG A 193 39.00 6.94 -5.48
N LYS A 194 38.46 6.17 -4.52
CA LYS A 194 39.22 5.14 -3.77
C LYS A 194 39.89 4.10 -4.69
N TRP A 195 39.35 3.89 -5.88
CA TRP A 195 39.88 2.96 -6.89
C TRP A 195 40.76 3.65 -7.93
N VAL A 196 40.78 4.99 -7.97
CA VAL A 196 41.42 5.75 -9.05
C VAL A 196 42.88 6.06 -8.75
N ARG A 197 43.27 6.23 -7.47
CA ARG A 197 44.67 6.31 -7.02
C ARG A 197 44.77 5.91 -5.56
N ALA A 198 45.53 4.86 -5.24
CA ALA A 198 46.25 4.86 -3.98
C ALA A 198 47.22 6.05 -4.05
N PRO A 199 47.20 7.02 -3.14
CA PRO A 199 48.33 7.94 -3.06
C PRO A 199 49.56 7.07 -2.80
N ALA A 200 50.57 7.18 -3.66
CA ALA A 200 51.92 6.85 -3.23
C ALA A 200 52.12 7.64 -1.94
N GLU A 201 52.53 6.96 -0.87
CA GLU A 201 52.95 7.60 0.37
C GLU A 201 53.87 8.77 -0.01
N GLU A 202 53.38 10.01 0.13
CA GLU A 202 54.27 11.16 0.08
C GLU A 202 55.14 11.03 1.32
N PRO A 203 56.47 10.85 1.20
CA PRO A 203 57.32 10.86 2.35
C PRO A 203 57.17 12.22 3.02
N ALA A 204 56.83 12.20 4.31
CA ALA A 204 56.76 13.39 5.14
C ALA A 204 58.02 14.24 4.94
N LYS A 205 57.82 15.49 4.52
CA LYS A 205 58.82 16.55 4.58
C LYS A 205 58.48 17.49 5.73
#